data_AF-A0A9D0ZLX0-F1
#
_entry.id   AF-A0A9D0ZLX0-F1
#
_cell.length_a   1.000
_cell.length_b   1.000
_cell.length_c   1.000
_cell.angle_alpha   90.00
_cell.angle_beta   90.00
_cell.angle_gamma   90.00
#
_symmetry.space_group_name_H-M   'P 1'
#
loop_
_entity.id
_entity.type
_entity.pdbx_description
1 polymer ?
#
loop_
_entity_poly.entity_id
_entity_poly.type
_entity_poly.pdbx_seq_one_letter_code
_entity_poly.pdbx_strand_id
1 'polypeptide(L)' 'MRKTGQNICILRTERGISVRDLSRMMGFSTPQAIYKWQHGRSLPTVDNLVALAAIFAVPIDAILAIDAA' A
#
# COMPACT_ATOMS: atom_id res chain seq x y z
N MET A 1 5.51 -6.13 -9.67
CA MET A 1 5.18 -5.16 -8.59
C MET A 1 4.15 -4.09 -8.98
N ARG A 2 4.06 -3.67 -10.25
CA ARG A 2 3.09 -2.63 -10.66
C ARG A 2 1.64 -2.93 -10.26
N LYS A 3 1.18 -4.18 -10.38
CA LYS A 3 -0.16 -4.60 -9.95
C LYS A 3 -0.38 -4.41 -8.44
N THR A 4 0.56 -4.85 -7.58
CA THR A 4 0.52 -4.55 -6.13
C THR A 4 0.45 -3.04 -5.85
N GLY A 5 1.26 -2.24 -6.56
CA GLY A 5 1.21 -0.78 -6.45
C GLY A 5 -0.14 -0.18 -6.84
N GLN A 6 -0.78 -0.73 -7.87
CA GLN A 6 -2.13 -0.37 -8.29
C GLN A 6 -3.17 -0.72 -7.21
N ASN A 7 -3.11 -1.91 -6.62
CA ASN A 7 -3.99 -2.31 -5.53
C ASN A 7 -3.87 -1.35 -4.33
N ILE A 8 -2.65 -0.98 -3.93
CA ILE A 8 -2.42 0.03 -2.88
C ILE A 8 -3.06 1.37 -3.26
N CYS A 9 -2.97 1.77 -4.53
CA CYS A 9 -3.61 3.02 -4.99
C CYS A 9 -5.14 2.94 -4.88
N ILE A 10 -5.74 1.86 -5.39
CA ILE A 10 -7.18 1.61 -5.41
C ILE A 10 -7.74 1.59 -3.98
N LEU A 11 -7.20 0.73 -3.12
CA LEU A 11 -7.65 0.57 -1.72
C LEU A 11 -7.58 1.88 -0.95
N ARG A 12 -6.51 2.67 -1.18
CA ARG A 12 -6.34 3.99 -0.60
C ARG A 12 -7.42 4.96 -1.11
N THR A 13 -7.66 5.03 -2.42
CA THR A 13 -8.63 5.96 -3.01
C THR A 13 -10.07 5.65 -2.64
N GLU A 14 -10.44 4.36 -2.57
CA GLU A 14 -11.79 3.92 -2.17
C GLU A 14 -12.13 4.34 -0.73
N ARG A 15 -11.11 4.50 0.11
CA ARG A 15 -11.25 4.95 1.51
C ARG A 15 -11.12 6.47 1.66
N GLY A 16 -10.95 7.21 0.58
CA GLY A 16 -10.74 8.67 0.62
C GLY A 16 -9.44 9.09 1.29
N ILE A 17 -8.46 8.19 1.45
CA ILE A 17 -7.21 8.46 2.16
C ILE A 17 -6.24 9.16 1.20
N SER A 18 -5.65 10.31 1.53
CA SER A 18 -4.59 10.88 0.70
C SER A 18 -3.25 10.12 0.88
N VAL A 19 -2.31 10.24 -0.05
CA VAL A 19 -0.97 9.66 0.13
C VAL A 19 -0.27 10.23 1.38
N ARG A 20 -0.50 11.51 1.69
CA ARG A 20 0.05 12.15 2.90
C ARG A 20 -0.58 11.58 4.18
N ASP A 21 -1.89 11.32 4.17
CA ASP A 21 -2.57 10.72 5.32
C ASP A 21 -2.12 9.29 5.54
N LEU A 22 -1.98 8.50 4.47
CA LEU A 22 -1.44 7.14 4.56
C LEU A 22 -0.02 7.14 5.13
N SER A 23 0.84 8.04 4.65
CA SER A 23 2.19 8.24 5.21
C SER A 23 2.15 8.56 6.70
N ARG A 24 1.26 9.45 7.14
CA ARG A 24 1.10 9.82 8.55
C ARG A 24 0.61 8.64 9.40
N MET A 25 -0.39 7.91 8.92
CA MET A 25 -0.94 6.73 9.62
C MET A 25 0.11 5.61 9.77
N MET A 26 1.02 5.48 8.81
CA MET A 26 2.13 4.53 8.86
C MET A 26 3.34 5.05 9.67
N GLY A 27 3.26 6.23 10.27
CA GLY A 27 4.34 6.81 11.07
C GLY A 27 5.54 7.29 10.25
N PHE A 28 5.39 7.48 8.93
CA PHE A 28 6.47 7.96 8.09
C PHE A 28 6.56 9.49 8.09
N SER A 29 7.78 9.99 8.23
CA SER A 29 8.06 11.43 8.11
C SER A 29 7.86 11.97 6.69
N THR A 30 7.89 11.10 5.65
CA THR A 30 7.70 11.51 4.25
C THR A 30 6.87 10.49 3.45
N PRO A 31 6.11 10.93 2.43
CA PRO A 31 5.27 10.04 1.61
C PRO A 31 6.06 9.19 0.59
N GLN A 32 7.39 9.27 0.57
CA GLN A 32 8.23 8.67 -0.45
C GLN A 32 8.07 7.15 -0.55
N ALA A 33 7.90 6.46 0.58
CA ALA A 33 7.67 5.02 0.61
C ALA A 33 6.38 4.65 -0.15
N ILE A 34 5.29 5.37 0.11
CA ILE A 34 3.99 5.15 -0.55
C ILE A 34 4.11 5.34 -2.06
N TYR A 35 4.78 6.41 -2.51
CA TYR A 35 5.00 6.64 -3.93
C TYR A 35 5.85 5.55 -4.58
N LYS A 36 6.92 5.07 -3.91
CA LYS A 36 7.72 3.95 -4.42
C LYS A 36 6.88 2.70 -4.63
N TRP A 37 6.00 2.37 -3.69
CA TRP A 37 5.11 1.21 -3.79
C TRP A 37 4.09 1.37 -4.90
N GLN A 38 3.39 2.50 -4.97
CA GLN A 38 2.37 2.75 -6.00
C GLN A 38 2.93 2.74 -7.42
N HIS A 39 4.17 3.22 -7.61
CA HIS A 39 4.85 3.16 -8.92
C HIS A 39 5.55 1.82 -9.18
N GLY A 40 5.46 0.86 -8.25
CA GLY A 40 6.10 -0.45 -8.37
C GLY A 40 7.63 -0.41 -8.36
N ARG A 41 8.24 0.63 -7.78
CA ARG A 41 9.70 0.77 -7.65
C ARG A 41 10.28 -0.10 -6.54
N SER A 42 9.47 -0.44 -5.53
CA SER A 42 9.80 -1.39 -4.48
C SER A 42 8.53 -2.02 -3.93
N LEU A 43 8.65 -3.15 -3.24
CA LEU A 43 7.55 -3.71 -2.44
C LEU A 43 7.52 -3.11 -1.03
N PRO A 44 6.35 -3.06 -0.37
CA PRO A 44 6.30 -2.90 1.08
C PRO A 44 6.96 -4.11 1.76
N THR A 45 7.63 -3.89 2.89
CA THR A 45 8.08 -4.98 3.77
C THR A 45 6.89 -5.72 4.37
N VAL A 46 7.11 -6.89 4.95
CA VAL A 46 6.05 -7.66 5.64
C VAL A 46 5.35 -6.80 6.71
N ASP A 47 6.11 -6.10 7.55
CA ASP A 47 5.52 -5.21 8.57
C ASP A 47 4.64 -4.11 7.97
N ASN A 48 5.07 -3.54 6.84
CA ASN A 48 4.29 -2.54 6.13
C ASN A 48 3.03 -3.13 5.50
N LEU A 49 3.08 -4.38 5.01
CA LEU A 49 1.90 -5.08 4.51
C LEU A 49 0.89 -5.33 5.62
N VAL A 50 1.34 -5.72 6.83
CA VAL A 50 0.46 -5.88 8.00
C VAL A 50 -0.20 -4.54 8.37
N ALA A 51 0.58 -3.45 8.40
CA ALA A 51 0.04 -2.11 8.67
C ALA A 51 -0.96 -1.65 7.60
N LEU A 52 -0.65 -1.87 6.31
CA LEU A 52 -1.56 -1.54 5.22
C LEU A 52 -2.86 -2.37 5.30
N ALA A 53 -2.77 -3.66 5.61
CA ALA A 53 -3.93 -4.53 5.80
C ALA A 53 -4.81 -4.04 6.94
N ALA A 54 -4.22 -3.60 8.06
CA ALA A 54 -4.95 -3.00 9.17
C ALA A 54 -5.62 -1.66 8.78
N ILE A 55 -4.89 -0.75 8.14
CA ILE A 55 -5.41 0.57 7.72
C ILE A 55 -6.53 0.42 6.69
N PHE A 56 -6.37 -0.51 5.75
CA PHE A 56 -7.37 -0.77 4.73
C PHE A 56 -8.47 -1.73 5.20
N ALA A 57 -8.35 -2.39 6.34
CA ALA A 57 -9.28 -3.43 6.78
C ALA A 57 -9.53 -4.50 5.70
N VAL A 58 -8.44 -5.00 5.11
CA VAL A 58 -8.45 -6.08 4.11
C VAL A 58 -7.36 -7.11 4.45
N PRO A 59 -7.49 -8.36 4.01
CA PRO A 59 -6.39 -9.32 4.14
C PRO A 59 -5.20 -8.93 3.24
N ILE A 60 -3.99 -9.40 3.58
CA ILE A 60 -2.74 -9.01 2.91
C ILE A 60 -2.73 -9.44 1.43
N ASP A 61 -3.35 -10.56 1.09
CA ASP A 61 -3.50 -11.06 -0.27
C ASP A 61 -4.31 -10.11 -1.17
N ALA A 62 -5.25 -9.33 -0.62
CA ALA A 62 -5.94 -8.29 -1.37
C ALA A 62 -5.00 -7.14 -1.81
N ILE A 63 -3.91 -6.93 -1.06
CA ILE A 63 -2.89 -5.91 -1.38
C ILE A 63 -1.92 -6.45 -2.44
N LEU A 64 -1.53 -7.72 -2.33
CA LEU A 64 -0.54 -8.34 -3.20
C LEU A 64 -1.18 -8.84 -4.49
N ALA A 65 -0.59 -8.48 -5.63
CA ALA A 65 -0.89 -9.19 -6.86
C ALA A 65 -0.11 -10.51 -6.90
N ILE A 66 -0.82 -11.61 -6.66
CA ILE A 66 -0.30 -12.97 -6.86
C ILE A 66 -0.62 -13.33 -8.31
N ASP A 67 0.41 -13.38 -9.17
CA ASP A 67 0.23 -14.03 -10.47
C ASP A 67 0.19 -15.54 -10.19
N ALA A 68 -1.02 -16.09 -10.10
CA ALA A 68 -1.22 -17.52 -10.16
C ALA A 68 -0.83 -17.97 -11.59
N ALA A 69 0.32 -18.62 -11.69
CA ALA A 69 0.69 -19.39 -12.88
C ALA A 69 -0.09 -20.71 -12.90
#